data_AF-A0A1Q3KAF1-F1
#
_entry.id   AF-A0A1Q3KAF1-F1
#
_cell.length_a   1.000
_cell.length_b   1.000
_cell.length_c   1.000
_cell.angle_alpha   90.00
_cell.angle_beta   90.00
_cell.angle_gamma   90.00
#
_symmetry.space_group_name_H-M   'P 1'
#
loop_
_entity.id
_entity.type
_entity.pdbx_description
1 polymer ?
#
loop_
_entity_poly.entity_id
_entity_poly.type
_entity_poly.pdbx_seq_one_letter_code
_entity_poly.pdbx_strand_id
1 'polypeptide(L)'
;MKSHPLPFENRWTNGEHAWHWHWHCELERLGVSTVRIMFAEHETHRPAQHSVVYDVPSEFVRDWLAFHDRQKARRQRLRQLIFAAWAIATLVMAAAAFLRT
;
A
#
# COMPACT_ATOMS: atom_id res chain seq x y z
N MET A 1 22.03 4.86 13.50
CA MET A 1 20.93 5.07 12.55
C MET A 1 19.76 4.20 13.00
N LYS A 2 18.56 4.75 13.17
CA LYS A 2 17.40 3.98 13.66
C LYS A 2 16.95 3.02 12.56
N SER A 3 17.05 1.72 12.80
CA SER A 3 16.55 0.67 11.92
C SER A 3 15.03 0.65 12.02
N HIS A 4 14.35 1.39 11.15
CA HIS A 4 12.91 1.22 11.00
C HIS A 4 12.65 -0.08 10.24
N PRO A 5 11.93 -1.05 10.84
CA PRO A 5 11.56 -2.25 10.13
C PRO A 5 10.64 -1.88 8.97
N LEU A 6 10.87 -2.49 7.81
CA LEU A 6 9.98 -2.36 6.67
C LEU A 6 8.58 -2.87 7.03
N PRO A 7 7.53 -2.27 6.45
CA PRO A 7 6.15 -2.60 6.82
C PRO A 7 5.64 -3.90 6.18
N PHE A 8 6.47 -4.65 5.47
CA PHE A 8 6.12 -5.92 4.86
C PHE A 8 6.89 -7.07 5.50
N GLU A 9 6.19 -8.17 5.79
CA GLU A 9 6.82 -9.42 6.24
C GLU A 9 7.45 -10.16 5.05
N ASN A 10 8.65 -10.69 5.30
CA ASN A 10 9.28 -11.80 4.59
C ASN A 10 10.28 -11.45 3.45
N ARG A 11 11.31 -12.30 3.32
CA ARG A 11 12.53 -12.31 2.48
C ARG A 11 13.55 -11.17 2.58
N TRP A 12 13.14 -9.90 2.71
CA TRP A 12 14.09 -8.76 2.68
C TRP A 12 14.56 -8.31 4.07
N THR A 13 13.92 -8.73 5.16
CA THR A 13 14.24 -8.25 6.52
C THR A 13 15.40 -9.01 7.21
N ASN A 14 16.13 -9.88 6.49
CA ASN A 14 17.12 -10.81 7.06
C ASN A 14 18.59 -10.30 7.12
N GLY A 15 18.85 -9.01 7.31
CA GLY A 15 20.20 -8.56 7.69
C GLY A 15 20.58 -7.12 7.35
N GLU A 16 20.22 -6.61 6.18
CA GLU A 16 20.66 -5.27 5.72
C GLU A 16 19.53 -4.23 5.82
N HIS A 17 19.24 -3.81 7.05
CA HIS A 17 18.10 -2.95 7.37
C HIS A 17 18.18 -1.52 6.78
N ALA A 18 19.38 -1.02 6.44
CA ALA A 18 19.55 0.35 5.96
C ALA A 18 19.20 0.52 4.47
N TRP A 19 19.65 -0.41 3.62
CA TRP A 19 19.45 -0.34 2.17
C TRP A 19 17.99 -0.50 1.78
N HIS A 20 17.30 -1.43 2.43
CA HIS A 20 15.90 -1.68 2.12
C HIS A 20 14.98 -0.54 2.57
N TRP A 21 15.30 0.11 3.68
CA TRP A 21 14.60 1.31 4.12
C TRP A 21 14.81 2.48 3.14
N HIS A 22 16.03 2.62 2.61
CA HIS A 22 16.32 3.62 1.58
C HIS A 22 15.48 3.39 0.31
N TRP A 23 15.42 2.15 -0.19
CA TRP A 23 14.58 1.81 -1.34
C TRP A 23 13.09 2.08 -1.09
N HIS A 24 12.59 1.76 0.11
CA HIS A 24 11.22 2.08 0.49
C HIS A 24 10.95 3.59 0.42
N CYS A 25 11.81 4.41 1.03
CA CYS A 25 11.67 5.87 0.98
C CYS A 25 11.75 6.42 -0.45
N GLU A 26 12.59 5.85 -1.29
CA GLU A 26 12.73 6.25 -2.69
C GLU A 26 11.45 5.94 -3.49
N LEU A 27 10.87 4.76 -3.32
CA LEU A 27 9.60 4.37 -3.94
C LEU A 27 8.42 5.20 -3.41
N GLU A 28 8.38 5.49 -2.10
CA GLU A 28 7.40 6.40 -1.51
C GLU A 28 7.50 7.80 -2.10
N ARG A 29 8.72 8.30 -2.34
CA ARG A 29 8.94 9.63 -2.96
C ARG A 29 8.38 9.70 -4.38
N LEU A 30 8.50 8.62 -5.15
CA LEU A 30 7.96 8.55 -6.51
C LEU A 30 6.44 8.34 -6.54
N GLY A 31 5.91 7.64 -5.54
CA GLY A 31 4.50 7.33 -5.41
C GLY A 31 4.04 6.13 -6.23
N VAL A 32 2.96 5.50 -5.76
CA VAL A 32 2.47 4.20 -6.25
C VAL A 32 2.15 4.19 -7.74
N SER A 33 1.55 5.26 -8.27
CA SER A 33 1.20 5.35 -9.69
C SER A 33 2.43 5.36 -10.60
N THR A 34 3.41 6.18 -10.26
CA THR A 34 4.65 6.34 -11.02
C THR A 34 5.43 5.02 -11.03
N VAL A 35 5.58 4.41 -9.85
CA VAL A 35 6.27 3.11 -9.70
C VAL A 35 5.58 2.01 -10.50
N ARG A 36 4.23 1.98 -10.55
CA ARG A 36 3.49 1.03 -11.40
C ARG A 36 3.79 1.20 -12.88
N ILE A 37 3.86 2.44 -13.36
CA ILE A 37 4.14 2.73 -14.77
C ILE A 37 5.56 2.27 -15.11
N MET A 38 6.55 2.67 -14.31
CA MET A 38 7.95 2.29 -14.50
C MET A 38 8.13 0.77 -14.42
N PHE A 39 7.45 0.10 -13.50
CA PHE A 39 7.46 -1.36 -13.38
C PHE A 39 6.84 -2.05 -14.61
N ALA A 40 5.69 -1.58 -15.09
CA ALA A 40 5.05 -2.14 -16.27
C ALA A 40 5.90 -1.94 -17.53
N GLU A 41 6.53 -0.77 -17.68
CA GLU A 41 7.44 -0.47 -18.78
C GLU A 41 8.68 -1.38 -18.75
N HIS A 42 9.25 -1.58 -17.57
CA HIS A 42 10.37 -2.48 -17.35
C HIS A 42 10.04 -3.93 -17.71
N GLU A 43 8.91 -4.48 -17.23
CA GLU A 43 8.47 -5.85 -17.55
C GLU A 43 8.24 -6.03 -19.06
N THR A 44 7.79 -4.97 -19.75
CA THR A 44 7.48 -5.03 -21.19
C THR A 44 8.73 -4.94 -22.06
N HIS A 45 9.70 -4.09 -21.69
CA HIS A 45 10.83 -3.76 -22.57
C HIS A 45 12.16 -4.37 -22.10
N ARG A 46 12.31 -4.66 -20.82
CA ARG A 46 13.58 -5.10 -20.21
C ARG A 46 13.37 -6.16 -19.11
N PRO A 47 12.65 -7.26 -19.36
CA PRO A 47 12.39 -8.28 -18.33
C PRO A 47 13.66 -8.97 -17.80
N ALA A 48 14.77 -8.91 -18.54
CA ALA A 48 16.05 -9.48 -18.14
C ALA A 48 16.86 -8.58 -17.18
N GLN A 49 16.47 -7.30 -17.00
CA GLN A 49 17.13 -6.41 -16.03
C GLN A 49 16.58 -6.69 -14.64
N HIS A 50 17.48 -6.77 -13.66
CA HIS A 50 17.10 -7.04 -12.27
C HIS A 50 16.65 -5.78 -11.52
N SER A 51 17.01 -4.58 -12.00
CA SER A 51 16.64 -3.29 -11.39
C SER A 51 15.62 -2.54 -12.23
N VAL A 52 14.57 -2.04 -11.58
CA VAL A 52 13.44 -1.37 -12.25
C VAL A 52 13.53 0.14 -12.11
N VAL A 53 13.75 0.60 -10.88
CA VAL A 53 13.73 2.02 -10.53
C VAL A 53 15.06 2.35 -9.86
N TYR A 54 15.89 3.15 -10.54
CA TYR A 54 17.27 3.40 -10.17
C TYR A 54 18.04 2.06 -10.04
N ASP A 55 18.22 1.57 -8.81
CA ASP A 55 18.89 0.28 -8.49
C ASP A 55 17.99 -0.66 -7.65
N VAL A 56 16.70 -0.36 -7.52
CA VAL A 56 15.78 -1.18 -6.73
C VAL A 56 15.43 -2.45 -7.49
N PRO A 57 15.62 -3.65 -6.89
CA PRO A 57 15.31 -4.90 -7.56
C PRO A 57 13.82 -5.03 -7.87
N SER A 58 13.50 -5.57 -9.05
CA SER A 58 12.12 -5.75 -9.55
C SER A 58 11.21 -6.47 -8.56
N GLU A 59 11.77 -7.46 -7.89
CA GLU A 59 11.10 -8.23 -6.86
C GLU A 59 10.71 -7.39 -5.63
N PHE A 60 11.57 -6.46 -5.20
CA PHE A 60 11.24 -5.55 -4.09
C PHE A 60 10.12 -4.59 -4.51
N VAL A 61 10.16 -4.08 -5.75
CA VAL A 61 9.10 -3.23 -6.30
C VAL A 61 7.76 -3.98 -6.34
N ARG A 62 7.77 -5.25 -6.76
CA ARG A 62 6.59 -6.13 -6.77
C ARG A 62 6.01 -6.31 -5.37
N ASP A 63 6.84 -6.63 -4.39
CA ASP A 63 6.42 -6.80 -2.99
C ASP A 63 5.87 -5.49 -2.40
N TRP A 64 6.51 -4.35 -2.72
CA TRP A 64 6.09 -3.01 -2.31
C TRP A 64 4.72 -2.63 -2.92
N LEU A 65 4.50 -2.91 -4.21
CA LEU A 65 3.21 -2.70 -4.87
C LEU A 65 2.10 -3.57 -4.25
N ALA A 66 2.39 -4.84 -3.98
CA ALA A 66 1.44 -5.74 -3.32
C ALA A 66 1.09 -5.29 -1.89
N PHE A 67 2.03 -4.68 -1.17
CA PHE A 67 1.77 -4.06 0.13
C PHE A 67 0.79 -2.87 0.00
N HIS A 68 1.03 -1.97 -0.95
CA HIS A 68 0.15 -0.81 -1.18
C HIS A 68 -1.26 -1.20 -1.61
N ASP A 69 -1.39 -2.25 -2.41
CA ASP A 69 -2.69 -2.78 -2.82
C ASP A 69 -3.48 -3.34 -1.65
N ARG A 70 -2.80 -4.09 -0.76
CA ARG A 70 -3.40 -4.57 0.49
C ARG A 70 -3.79 -3.41 1.41
N GLN A 71 -2.96 -2.38 1.53
CA GLN A 71 -3.30 -1.19 2.32
C GLN A 71 -4.49 -0.44 1.73
N LYS A 72 -4.55 -0.26 0.40
CA LYS A 72 -5.68 0.39 -0.27
C LYS A 72 -6.98 -0.39 -0.02
N ALA A 73 -6.94 -1.72 -0.17
CA ALA A 73 -8.08 -2.59 0.12
C ALA A 73 -8.52 -2.49 1.59
N ARG A 74 -7.58 -2.50 2.54
CA ARG A 74 -7.87 -2.30 3.97
C ARG A 74 -8.52 -0.94 4.25
N ARG A 75 -7.95 0.15 3.71
CA ARG A 75 -8.51 1.50 3.84
C ARG A 75 -9.91 1.60 3.25
N GLN A 76 -10.14 0.98 2.10
CA GLN A 76 -11.46 0.95 1.46
C GLN A 76 -12.48 0.17 2.29
N ARG A 77 -12.13 -1.02 2.80
CA ARG A 77 -12.99 -1.77 3.72
C ARG A 77 -13.31 -0.98 4.97
N LEU A 78 -12.31 -0.34 5.59
CA LEU A 78 -12.51 0.48 6.77
C LEU A 78 -13.47 1.65 6.49
N ARG A 79 -13.31 2.34 5.36
CA ARG A 79 -14.25 3.38 4.92
C ARG A 79 -15.65 2.83 4.74
N GLN A 80 -15.81 1.68 4.07
CA GLN A 80 -17.11 1.04 3.88
C GLN A 80 -17.79 0.72 5.22
N LEU A 81 -17.02 0.21 6.20
CA LEU A 81 -17.53 -0.06 7.54
C LEU A 81 -17.97 1.22 8.26
N ILE A 82 -17.17 2.29 8.19
CA ILE A 82 -17.53 3.59 8.78
C ILE A 82 -18.83 4.14 8.15
N PHE A 83 -18.94 4.09 6.82
CA PHE A 83 -20.15 4.51 6.12
C PHE A 83 -21.37 3.67 6.51
N ALA A 84 -21.21 2.34 6.58
CA ALA A 84 -22.30 1.45 6.99
C ALA A 84 -22.77 1.73 8.42
N ALA A 85 -21.83 1.92 9.36
CA ALA A 85 -22.15 2.27 10.75
C ALA A 85 -22.90 3.62 10.82
N TRP A 86 -22.46 4.62 10.06
CA TRP A 86 -23.14 5.91 9.97
C TRP A 86 -24.56 5.78 9.42
N ALA A 87 -24.76 5.01 8.35
CA ALA A 87 -26.08 4.79 7.76
C ALA A 87 -27.04 4.05 8.71
N ILE A 88 -26.54 3.09 9.47
CA ILE A 88 -27.35 2.39 10.49
C ILE A 88 -27.74 3.37 11.61
N ALA A 89 -26.80 4.17 12.10
CA ALA A 89 -27.08 5.14 13.16
C ALA A 89 -28.13 6.19 12.73
N THR A 90 -28.03 6.72 11.51
CA THR A 90 -29.02 7.67 10.98
C THR A 90 -30.40 7.03 10.80
N LEU A 91 -30.46 5.77 10.34
CA LEU A 91 -31.71 5.03 10.21
C LEU A 91 -32.38 4.81 11.58
N VAL A 92 -31.61 4.39 12.60
CA VAL A 92 -32.12 4.18 13.96
C VAL A 92 -32.65 5.48 14.56
N MET A 93 -31.93 6.59 14.38
CA MET A 93 -32.39 7.90 14.85
C MET A 93 -33.67 8.36 14.15
N ALA A 94 -33.78 8.16 12.83
CA ALA A 94 -34.98 8.49 12.07
C ALA A 94 -36.17 7.63 12.50
N ALA A 95 -35.99 6.33 12.70
CA ALA A 95 -37.03 5.43 13.20
C ALA A 95 -37.48 5.82 14.61
N ALA A 96 -36.55 6.15 15.50
CA ALA A 96 -36.86 6.61 16.85
C ALA A 96 -37.62 7.95 16.85
N ALA A 97 -37.29 8.86 15.93
CA ALA A 97 -38.02 10.12 15.76
C ALA A 97 -39.45 9.88 15.25
N PHE A 98 -39.62 8.99 14.26
CA PHE A 98 -40.91 8.63 13.70
C PHE A 98 -41.83 7.92 14.71
N LEU A 99 -41.28 7.07 15.58
CA LEU A 99 -42.04 6.43 16.66
C LEU A 99 -42.45 7.40 17.78
N ARG A 100 -41.84 8.60 17.83
CA ARG A 100 -42.09 9.61 18.86
C ARG A 100 -43.11 10.67 18.44
N THR A 101 -43.41 10.77 17.14
CA THR A 101 -44.52 11.55 16.56
C THR A 101 -45.81 10.76 16.56
#